data_AF-A0A965GQ56-F1
#
_entry.id   AF-A0A965GQ56-F1
#
_cell.length_a   1.000
_cell.length_b   1.000
_cell.length_c   1.000
_cell.angle_alpha   90.00
_cell.angle_beta   90.00
_cell.angle_gamma   90.00
#
_symmetry.space_group_name_H-M   'P 1'
#
loop_
_entity.id
_entity.type
_entity.pdbx_description
1 polymer ?
#
loop_
_entity_poly.entity_id
_entity_poly.type
_entity_poly.pdbx_seq_one_letter_code
_entity_poly.pdbx_strand_id
1 'polypeptide(L)'
;MAGATEDFRNVSAYATNLAGLDIIAIGDTERGAADEIQAHGSAADGGVTQVFVRGGKVVGATMVGRNAHRTALTNAIKDGLATADIKLV
;
A
#
# COMPACT_ATOMS: atom_id res chain seq x y z
N MET A 1 6.11 25.24 14.25
CA MET A 1 6.55 24.18 15.18
C MET A 1 8.04 24.01 14.95
N ALA A 2 8.86 24.72 15.73
CA ALA A 2 10.31 24.75 15.59
C ALA A 2 10.92 23.85 16.67
N GLY A 3 11.70 22.84 16.28
CA GLY A 3 12.48 22.06 17.24
C GLY A 3 12.64 20.56 16.98
N ALA A 4 12.67 20.10 15.72
CA ALA A 4 13.36 18.88 15.30
C ALA A 4 13.40 18.87 13.77
N THR A 5 14.57 18.61 13.18
CA THR A 5 14.65 18.31 11.74
C THR A 5 14.28 16.84 11.58
N GLU A 6 13.01 16.53 11.32
CA GLU A 6 12.59 15.20 10.89
C GLU A 6 12.59 15.13 9.36
N ASP A 7 13.11 14.02 8.82
CA ASP A 7 13.03 13.71 7.40
C ASP A 7 11.56 13.59 7.00
N PHE A 8 11.06 14.55 6.20
CA PHE A 8 9.72 14.46 5.66
C PHE A 8 9.66 13.47 4.49
N ARG A 9 9.29 12.22 4.78
CA ARG A 9 9.07 11.17 3.78
C ARG A 9 7.57 10.94 3.58
N ASN A 10 7.05 11.44 2.46
CA ASN A 10 5.65 11.29 2.10
C ASN A 10 5.46 10.17 1.08
N VAL A 11 4.40 9.38 1.27
CA VAL A 11 3.92 8.40 0.28
C VAL A 11 2.66 8.97 -0.32
N SER A 12 2.61 9.03 -1.66
CA SER A 12 1.40 9.44 -2.38
C SER A 12 0.25 8.52 -2.00
N ALA A 13 -0.92 9.10 -1.72
CA ALA A 13 -2.11 8.33 -1.39
C ALA A 13 -3.33 8.96 -2.05
N TYR A 14 -4.15 8.13 -2.67
CA TYR A 14 -5.43 8.48 -3.24
C TYR A 14 -6.49 7.51 -2.70
N ALA A 15 -7.58 8.05 -2.17
CA ALA A 15 -8.69 7.26 -1.67
C ALA A 15 -9.98 7.75 -2.32
N THR A 16 -10.81 6.81 -2.76
CA THR A 16 -12.14 7.05 -3.28
C THR A 16 -13.10 6.04 -2.69
N ASN A 17 -14.37 6.43 -2.52
CA ASN A 17 -15.43 5.53 -2.12
C ASN A 17 -16.36 5.33 -3.31
N LEU A 18 -16.61 4.07 -3.66
CA LEU A 18 -17.54 3.71 -4.72
C LEU A 18 -18.53 2.69 -4.18
N ALA A 19 -19.82 3.03 -4.20
CA ALA A 19 -20.91 2.16 -3.72
C ALA A 19 -20.69 1.60 -2.30
N GLY A 20 -20.10 2.40 -1.40
CA GLY A 20 -19.82 2.00 -0.01
C GLY A 20 -18.54 1.18 0.16
N LEU A 21 -17.78 0.92 -0.91
CA LEU A 21 -16.48 0.28 -0.85
C LEU A 21 -15.37 1.33 -0.93
N ASP A 22 -14.47 1.29 0.05
CA ASP A 22 -13.26 2.11 0.05
C ASP A 22 -12.21 1.51 -0.88
N ILE A 23 -11.82 2.29 -1.89
CA ILE A 23 -10.74 1.98 -2.82
C ILE A 23 -9.60 2.96 -2.53
N ILE A 24 -8.45 2.43 -2.12
CA ILE A 24 -7.30 3.21 -1.70
C ILE A 24 -6.09 2.78 -2.50
N ALA A 25 -5.45 3.71 -3.19
CA ALA A 25 -4.17 3.51 -3.85
C ALA A 25 -3.09 4.30 -3.09
N ILE A 26 -1.94 3.68 -2.86
CA ILE A 26 -0.78 4.32 -2.24
C ILE A 26 0.49 4.00 -3.02
N GLY A 27 1.42 4.94 -3.07
CA GLY A 27 2.68 4.80 -3.79
C GLY A 27 2.51 4.65 -5.30
N ASP A 28 3.41 3.88 -5.90
CA ASP A 28 3.42 3.56 -7.32
C ASP A 28 2.61 2.30 -7.59
N THR A 29 1.47 2.46 -8.27
CA THR A 29 0.54 1.36 -8.63
C THR A 29 0.56 1.07 -10.13
N GLU A 30 1.59 1.52 -10.83
CA GLU A 30 1.78 1.23 -12.26
C GLU A 30 2.16 -0.24 -12.47
N ARG A 31 1.21 -1.01 -13.02
CA ARG A 31 1.39 -2.46 -13.28
C ARG A 31 2.55 -2.75 -14.23
N GLY A 32 2.74 -1.95 -15.28
CA GLY A 32 3.75 -2.19 -16.31
C GLY A 32 5.18 -1.97 -15.82
N ALA A 33 5.34 -1.22 -14.73
CA ALA A 33 6.64 -0.94 -14.14
C ALA A 33 6.88 -1.78 -12.86
N ALA A 34 5.94 -2.63 -12.44
CA ALA A 34 6.13 -3.54 -11.33
C ALA A 34 6.75 -4.86 -11.82
N ASP A 35 7.72 -5.37 -11.07
CA ASP A 35 8.33 -6.68 -11.33
C ASP A 35 7.38 -7.80 -10.88
N GLU A 36 6.64 -7.57 -9.80
CA GLU A 36 5.70 -8.52 -9.23
C GLU A 36 4.50 -7.80 -8.62
N ILE A 37 3.32 -8.45 -8.69
CA ILE A 37 2.10 -7.99 -8.04
C ILE A 37 1.55 -9.13 -7.20
N GLN A 38 1.50 -8.92 -5.89
CA GLN A 38 0.97 -9.90 -4.93
C GLN A 38 -0.43 -9.51 -4.48
N ALA A 39 -1.38 -10.44 -4.59
CA ALA A 39 -2.75 -10.25 -4.12
C ALA A 39 -2.96 -10.93 -2.77
N HIS A 40 -3.45 -10.18 -1.80
CA HIS A 40 -3.78 -10.65 -0.45
C HIS A 40 -5.27 -10.48 -0.17
N GLY A 41 -5.89 -11.56 0.29
CA GLY A 41 -7.33 -11.66 0.51
C GLY A 41 -8.14 -11.83 -0.78
N SER A 42 -9.44 -11.93 -0.63
CA SER A 42 -10.38 -12.07 -1.74
C SER A 42 -11.63 -11.21 -1.52
N ALA A 43 -12.44 -11.07 -2.58
CA ALA A 43 -13.76 -10.46 -2.44
C ALA A 43 -14.66 -11.24 -1.46
N ALA A 44 -14.49 -12.57 -1.36
CA ALA A 44 -15.23 -13.40 -0.41
C ALA A 44 -14.82 -13.12 1.05
N ASP A 45 -13.56 -12.70 1.27
CA ASP A 45 -13.03 -12.35 2.60
C ASP A 45 -13.34 -10.89 3.00
N GLY A 46 -14.16 -10.18 2.23
CA GLY A 46 -14.56 -8.79 2.50
C GLY A 46 -13.63 -7.72 1.90
N GLY A 47 -12.63 -8.11 1.11
CA GLY A 47 -11.77 -7.15 0.41
C GLY A 47 -10.43 -7.71 -0.05
N VAL A 48 -9.84 -7.04 -1.04
CA VAL A 48 -8.57 -7.44 -1.68
C VAL A 48 -7.53 -6.35 -1.54
N THR A 49 -6.28 -6.75 -1.36
CA THR A 49 -5.10 -5.88 -1.39
C THR A 49 -4.15 -6.35 -2.47
N GLN A 50 -3.74 -5.46 -3.37
CA GLN A 50 -2.70 -5.71 -4.35
C GLN A 50 -1.46 -4.93 -3.94
N VAL A 51 -0.33 -5.61 -3.81
CA VAL A 51 0.96 -5.03 -3.45
C VAL A 51 1.86 -5.08 -4.67
N PHE A 52 2.44 -3.94 -5.02
CA PHE A 52 3.31 -3.76 -6.17
C PHE A 52 4.75 -3.78 -5.70
N VAL A 53 5.56 -4.65 -6.30
CA VAL A 53 6.96 -4.86 -5.94
C VAL A 53 7.85 -4.48 -7.11
N ARG A 54 8.91 -3.73 -6.83
CA ARG A 54 9.97 -3.38 -7.79
C ARG A 54 11.33 -3.50 -7.10
N GLY A 55 12.26 -4.21 -7.71
CA GLY A 55 13.59 -4.47 -7.13
C GLY A 55 13.53 -5.17 -5.77
N GLY A 56 12.54 -6.05 -5.56
CA GLY A 56 12.32 -6.77 -4.30
C GLY A 56 11.75 -5.92 -3.15
N LYS A 57 11.32 -4.68 -3.42
CA LYS A 57 10.75 -3.76 -2.42
C LYS A 57 9.33 -3.38 -2.78
N VAL A 58 8.51 -3.12 -1.77
CA VAL A 58 7.16 -2.61 -1.97
C VAL A 58 7.21 -1.15 -2.39
N VAL A 59 6.64 -0.86 -3.57
CA VAL A 59 6.59 0.50 -4.13
C VAL A 59 5.20 1.11 -4.12
N GLY A 60 4.17 0.28 -4.04
CA GLY A 60 2.79 0.74 -3.94
C GLY A 60 1.82 -0.36 -3.59
N ALA A 61 0.58 0.03 -3.32
CA ALA A 61 -0.50 -0.89 -3.07
C ALA A 61 -1.86 -0.32 -3.45
N THR A 62 -2.78 -1.20 -3.83
CA THR A 62 -4.20 -0.91 -3.99
C THR A 62 -5.00 -1.76 -3.03
N MET A 63 -5.86 -1.13 -2.23
CA MET A 63 -6.72 -1.78 -1.25
C MET A 63 -8.17 -1.52 -1.64
N VAL A 64 -8.99 -2.57 -1.63
CA VAL A 64 -10.43 -2.49 -1.81
C VAL A 64 -11.08 -3.15 -0.59
N GLY A 65 -11.78 -2.38 0.23
CA GLY A 65 -12.41 -2.87 1.48
C GLY A 65 -11.41 -3.27 2.57
N ARG A 66 -10.13 -2.89 2.46
CA ARG A 66 -9.04 -3.28 3.37
C ARG A 66 -8.29 -2.08 3.95
N ASN A 67 -9.01 -1.07 4.43
CA ASN A 67 -8.41 0.15 4.97
C ASN A 67 -7.46 -0.13 6.17
N ALA A 68 -7.68 -1.23 6.92
CA ALA A 68 -6.79 -1.66 7.99
C ALA A 68 -5.34 -1.91 7.53
N HIS A 69 -5.13 -2.30 6.27
CA HIS A 69 -3.79 -2.56 5.72
C HIS A 69 -3.02 -1.27 5.38
N ARG A 70 -3.69 -0.11 5.32
CA ARG A 70 -3.14 1.14 4.81
C ARG A 70 -1.89 1.58 5.56
N THR A 71 -1.91 1.54 6.89
CA THR A 71 -0.78 1.98 7.72
C THR A 71 0.44 1.08 7.53
N ALA A 72 0.24 -0.24 7.56
CA ALA A 72 1.32 -1.21 7.37
C ALA A 72 1.99 -1.05 6.00
N LEU A 73 1.19 -0.91 4.94
CA LEU A 73 1.71 -0.75 3.57
C LEU A 73 2.36 0.62 3.36
N THR A 74 1.83 1.68 3.97
CA THR A 74 2.45 3.01 3.91
C THR A 74 3.84 2.99 4.54
N ASN A 75 3.99 2.34 5.69
CA ASN A 75 5.29 2.19 6.35
C ASN A 75 6.23 1.31 5.52
N ALA A 76 5.73 0.21 4.96
CA ALA A 76 6.52 -0.66 4.08
C ALA A 76 7.08 0.08 2.87
N ILE A 77 6.30 0.97 2.25
CA ILE A 77 6.76 1.81 1.13
C ILE A 77 7.79 2.85 1.61
N LYS A 78 7.57 3.48 2.77
CA LYS A 78 8.52 4.45 3.35
C LYS A 78 9.88 3.84 3.68
N ASP A 79 9.85 2.63 4.24
CA ASP A 79 11.04 1.93 4.72
C ASP A 79 11.68 1.04 3.64
N GLY A 80 11.00 0.88 2.50
CA GLY A 80 11.46 0.05 1.38
C GLY A 80 11.55 -1.43 1.73
N LEU A 81 10.56 -1.93 2.48
CA LEU A 81 10.49 -3.33 2.94
C LEU A 81 10.14 -4.29 1.81
N ALA A 82 10.52 -5.55 1.98
CA ALA A 82 10.06 -6.64 1.13
C ALA A 82 8.65 -7.09 1.57
N THR A 83 7.90 -7.69 0.65
CA THR A 83 6.51 -8.12 0.94
C THR A 83 6.43 -9.16 2.06
N ALA A 84 7.46 -10.01 2.21
CA ALA A 84 7.55 -11.01 3.26
C ALA A 84 7.61 -10.41 4.68
N ASP A 85 8.05 -9.16 4.81
CA ASP A 85 8.19 -8.47 6.10
C ASP A 85 6.92 -7.73 6.52
N ILE A 86 5.87 -7.73 5.67
CA ILE A 86 4.63 -7.01 5.91
C ILE A 86 3.62 -7.91 6.61
N LYS A 87 3.17 -7.49 7.79
CA LYS A 87 2.07 -8.14 8.51
C LYS A 87 0.74 -7.49 8.11
N LEU A 88 0.04 -8.12 7.18
CA LEU A 88 -1.34 -7.79 6.85
C LEU A 88 -2.26 -8.60 7.78
N VAL A 89 -2.91 -7.91 8.72
CA VAL A 89 -3.80 -8.49 9.75
C VAL A 89 -5.25 -8.37 9.29
#